data_AF-A0A239MC15-F1
#
_entry.id   AF-A0A239MC15-F1
#
_cell.length_a   1.000
_cell.length_b   1.000
_cell.length_c   1.000
_cell.angle_alpha   90.00
_cell.angle_beta   90.00
_cell.angle_gamma   90.00
#
_symmetry.space_group_name_H-M   'P 1'
#
loop_
_entity.id
_entity.type
_entity.pdbx_description
1 polymer ?
#
loop_
_entity_poly.entity_id
_entity_poly.type
_entity_poly.pdbx_seq_one_letter_code
_entity_poly.pdbx_strand_id
1 'polypeptide(L)'
;MPSYRWTVVFDTGRFSEFFDGYEASQVAATTAAVDCARRVRDARGRDFALHLRIQIETGGPGDKFGLSMALVDLDLDDEDLIARVDAGAAEESARAKSLQNAVQAAKNLGPTASPTEPSSVAVQLDRLRHALGSIGAPVNRGETVAIEKARLVDAYTWPDELIEFLAAGKPAARLTPYGGLYALGDAVTAREYLIESRDYLRTQLDYPELEHFAQWSSEPAGSPTSAFLDGFVPIAGDDSEYVIVDLRDGDLHGCVGVYQREGDVSGPTWVSISAMLSDLADSLESGEAFDRVWIPEVSESNVTWDAP
;
A
#
# COMPACT_ATOMS: atom_id res chain seq x y z
N MET A 1 -28.71 8.14 -1.25
CA MET A 1 -28.39 8.44 -2.66
C MET A 1 -26.88 8.59 -2.73
N PRO A 2 -26.19 8.04 -3.73
CA PRO A 2 -24.75 8.26 -3.85
C PRO A 2 -24.50 9.76 -4.05
N SER A 3 -23.76 10.36 -3.12
CA SER A 3 -23.27 11.73 -3.20
C SER A 3 -21.82 11.68 -3.66
N TYR A 4 -21.46 12.49 -4.63
CA TYR A 4 -20.09 12.67 -5.07
C TYR A 4 -19.42 13.66 -4.11
N ARG A 5 -18.35 13.24 -3.44
CA ARG A 5 -17.55 14.18 -2.64
C ARG A 5 -16.57 14.85 -3.57
N TRP A 6 -16.39 16.16 -3.43
CA TRP A 6 -15.28 16.86 -4.05
C TRP A 6 -14.35 17.41 -2.98
N THR A 7 -13.05 17.45 -3.28
CA THR A 7 -12.02 18.04 -2.43
C THR A 7 -11.08 18.88 -3.30
N VAL A 8 -10.81 20.12 -2.88
CA VAL A 8 -9.82 21.00 -3.46
C VAL A 8 -8.68 21.16 -2.46
N VAL A 9 -7.46 20.84 -2.89
CA VAL A 9 -6.25 20.96 -2.09
C VAL A 9 -5.35 22.02 -2.69
N PHE A 10 -4.99 23.02 -1.90
CA PHE A 10 -3.99 24.02 -2.25
C PHE A 10 -2.70 23.71 -1.49
N ASP A 11 -1.64 23.40 -2.22
CA ASP A 11 -0.32 23.17 -1.64
C ASP A 11 0.55 24.42 -1.76
N THR A 12 0.94 24.99 -0.61
CA THR A 12 1.79 26.19 -0.54
C THR A 12 3.28 25.87 -0.42
N GLY A 13 3.65 24.59 -0.38
CA GLY A 13 5.00 24.10 -0.10
C GLY A 13 5.37 24.12 1.40
N ARG A 14 4.54 24.70 2.26
CA ARG A 14 4.70 24.68 3.72
C ARG A 14 3.57 23.97 4.45
N PHE A 15 2.36 24.06 3.90
CA PHE A 15 1.16 23.41 4.41
C PHE A 15 0.14 23.29 3.27
N SER A 16 -0.81 22.38 3.44
CA SER A 16 -1.93 22.18 2.52
C SER A 16 -3.23 22.70 3.14
N GLU A 17 -4.01 23.45 2.36
CA GLU A 17 -5.39 23.82 2.72
C GLU A 17 -6.38 22.96 1.95
N PHE A 18 -7.44 22.51 2.64
CA PHE A 18 -8.44 21.58 2.12
C PHE A 18 -9.81 22.23 2.14
N PHE A 19 -10.54 22.08 1.03
CA PHE A 19 -11.94 22.48 0.90
C PHE A 19 -12.71 21.30 0.34
N ASP A 20 -13.84 20.93 0.94
CA ASP A 20 -14.63 19.81 0.45
C ASP A 20 -16.13 20.11 0.45
N GLY A 21 -16.86 19.25 -0.26
CA GLY A 21 -18.31 19.31 -0.34
C GLY A 21 -18.88 18.04 -0.98
N TYR A 22 -20.20 18.00 -1.07
CA TYR A 22 -20.93 16.87 -1.62
C TYR A 22 -21.95 17.35 -2.64
N GLU A 23 -22.03 16.66 -3.77
CA GLU A 23 -22.96 16.97 -4.85
C GLU A 23 -23.69 15.73 -5.35
N ALA A 24 -24.84 15.95 -5.99
CA ALA A 24 -25.71 14.87 -6.46
C ALA A 24 -25.19 14.16 -7.73
N SER A 25 -24.23 14.76 -8.44
CA SER A 25 -23.63 14.20 -9.65
C SER A 25 -22.15 14.59 -9.76
N GLN A 26 -21.40 13.83 -10.57
CA GLN A 26 -20.00 14.13 -10.86
C GLN A 26 -19.83 15.51 -11.49
N VAL A 27 -20.65 15.87 -12.48
CA VAL A 27 -20.60 17.19 -13.13
C VAL A 27 -20.81 18.30 -12.11
N ALA A 28 -21.81 18.16 -11.23
CA ALA A 28 -22.04 19.15 -10.18
C ALA A 28 -20.87 19.23 -9.19
N ALA A 29 -20.27 18.09 -8.82
CA ALA A 29 -19.08 18.04 -7.96
C ALA A 29 -17.88 18.73 -8.61
N THR A 30 -17.62 18.46 -9.89
CA THR A 30 -16.57 19.12 -10.67
C THR A 30 -16.81 20.63 -10.73
N THR A 31 -18.00 21.08 -11.10
CA THR A 31 -18.33 22.51 -11.15
C THR A 31 -18.15 23.18 -9.78
N ALA A 32 -18.64 22.56 -8.71
CA ALA A 32 -18.51 23.10 -7.35
C ALA A 32 -17.05 23.21 -6.89
N ALA A 33 -16.21 22.21 -7.23
CA ALA A 33 -14.79 22.21 -6.93
C ALA A 33 -14.04 23.33 -7.69
N VAL A 34 -14.35 23.51 -8.98
CA VAL A 34 -13.76 24.58 -9.82
C VAL A 34 -14.13 25.96 -9.30
N ASP A 35 -15.42 26.16 -8.99
CA ASP A 35 -15.91 27.41 -8.41
C ASP A 35 -15.24 27.68 -7.06
N CYS A 36 -15.07 26.65 -6.22
CA CYS A 36 -14.33 26.77 -4.98
C CYS A 36 -12.88 27.18 -5.24
N ALA A 37 -12.20 26.51 -6.17
CA ALA A 37 -10.80 26.77 -6.48
C ALA A 37 -10.58 28.22 -6.96
N ARG A 38 -11.45 28.71 -7.85
CA ARG A 38 -11.40 30.10 -8.32
C ARG A 38 -11.70 31.10 -7.23
N ARG A 39 -12.73 30.88 -6.41
CA ARG A 39 -13.04 31.78 -5.27
C ARG A 39 -11.86 31.90 -4.31
N VAL A 40 -11.19 30.80 -3.99
CA VAL A 40 -10.02 30.80 -3.12
C VAL A 40 -8.85 31.53 -3.79
N ARG A 41 -8.57 31.24 -5.07
CA ARG A 41 -7.53 31.95 -5.86
C ARG A 41 -7.79 33.45 -5.90
N ASP A 42 -9.01 33.87 -6.20
CA ASP A 42 -9.35 35.29 -6.36
C ASP A 42 -9.29 36.04 -5.01
N ALA A 43 -9.62 35.35 -3.90
CA ALA A 43 -9.51 35.91 -2.55
C ALA A 43 -8.06 36.00 -2.03
N ARG A 44 -7.17 35.10 -2.48
CA ARG A 44 -5.80 34.96 -1.95
C ARG A 44 -4.70 35.44 -2.90
N GLY A 45 -5.00 35.63 -4.17
CA GLY A 45 -4.03 35.98 -5.21
C GLY A 45 -3.47 34.75 -5.94
N ARG A 46 -2.91 34.99 -7.14
CA ARG A 46 -2.43 33.94 -8.06
C ARG A 46 -1.23 33.15 -7.53
N ASP A 47 -0.40 33.77 -6.69
CA ASP A 47 0.82 33.16 -6.14
C ASP A 47 0.59 32.47 -4.79
N PHE A 48 -0.68 32.29 -4.39
CA PHE A 48 -1.03 31.75 -3.08
C PHE A 48 -0.57 30.30 -2.88
N ALA A 49 -0.55 29.50 -3.94
CA ALA A 49 -0.17 28.10 -3.89
C ALA A 49 0.80 27.76 -5.03
N LEU A 50 1.56 26.68 -4.83
CA LEU A 50 2.46 26.10 -5.83
C LEU A 50 1.71 25.11 -6.71
N HIS A 51 0.82 24.31 -6.10
CA HIS A 51 0.03 23.29 -6.78
C HIS A 51 -1.43 23.31 -6.31
N LEU A 52 -2.32 22.96 -7.23
CA LEU A 52 -3.74 22.75 -6.99
C LEU A 52 -4.06 21.28 -7.28
N ARG A 53 -4.85 20.65 -6.43
CA ARG A 53 -5.42 19.33 -6.70
C ARG A 53 -6.93 19.38 -6.53
N ILE A 54 -7.65 18.89 -7.53
CA ILE A 54 -9.10 18.68 -7.47
C ILE A 54 -9.33 17.17 -7.44
N GLN A 55 -9.98 16.68 -6.39
CA GLN A 55 -10.33 15.28 -6.22
C GLN A 55 -11.85 15.14 -6.19
N ILE A 56 -12.36 14.13 -6.87
CA ILE A 56 -13.77 13.75 -6.83
C ILE A 56 -13.83 12.28 -6.40
N GLU A 57 -14.51 12.00 -5.29
CA GLU A 57 -14.73 10.66 -4.77
C GLU A 57 -16.16 10.25 -5.08
N THR A 58 -16.35 9.08 -5.69
CA THR A 58 -17.67 8.45 -5.71
C THR A 58 -17.82 7.67 -4.39
N GLY A 59 -19.01 7.63 -3.79
CA GLY A 59 -19.22 7.03 -2.46
C GLY A 59 -19.00 5.51 -2.37
N GLY A 60 -18.32 4.87 -3.32
CA GLY A 60 -17.93 3.46 -3.31
C GLY A 60 -16.49 3.25 -2.83
N PRO A 61 -16.17 2.09 -2.22
CA PRO A 61 -14.78 1.73 -1.89
C PRO A 61 -13.95 1.58 -3.18
N GLY A 62 -12.86 2.33 -3.30
CA GLY A 62 -11.90 2.26 -4.42
C GLY A 62 -12.02 3.34 -5.49
N ASP A 63 -13.10 4.14 -5.51
CA ASP A 63 -13.35 5.14 -6.55
C ASP A 63 -12.92 6.55 -6.12
N LYS A 64 -11.61 6.74 -5.92
CA LYS A 64 -11.03 8.09 -5.77
C LYS A 64 -10.30 8.45 -7.05
N PHE A 65 -10.70 9.54 -7.70
CA PHE A 65 -9.90 10.13 -8.77
C PHE A 65 -9.49 11.54 -8.35
N GLY A 66 -8.19 11.84 -8.49
CA GLY A 66 -7.59 13.11 -8.12
C GLY A 66 -6.80 13.70 -9.26
N LEU A 67 -7.28 14.79 -9.83
CA LEU A 67 -6.52 15.53 -10.83
C LEU A 67 -5.61 16.55 -10.12
N SER A 68 -4.30 16.46 -10.36
CA SER A 68 -3.36 17.52 -9.99
C SER A 68 -3.22 18.48 -11.17
N MET A 69 -3.46 19.77 -10.95
CA MET A 69 -3.40 20.82 -11.96
C MET A 69 -2.50 21.97 -11.52
N ALA A 70 -1.99 22.74 -12.48
CA ALA A 70 -1.32 24.00 -12.14
C ALA A 70 -2.37 25.09 -11.90
N LEU A 71 -2.11 26.05 -11.00
CA LEU A 71 -3.04 27.16 -10.73
C LEU A 71 -3.32 28.04 -11.96
N VAL A 72 -2.38 28.08 -12.90
CA VAL A 72 -2.54 28.77 -14.19
C VAL A 72 -3.64 28.16 -15.05
N ASP A 73 -3.98 26.88 -14.83
CA ASP A 73 -5.06 26.23 -15.58
C ASP A 73 -6.43 26.78 -15.18
N LEU A 74 -6.60 27.41 -14.00
CA LEU A 74 -7.86 28.05 -13.59
C LEU A 74 -8.24 29.29 -14.42
N ASP A 75 -7.36 29.75 -15.31
CA ASP A 75 -7.65 30.82 -16.28
C ASP A 75 -8.39 30.32 -17.52
N LEU A 76 -8.50 29.00 -17.71
CA LEU A 76 -9.36 28.42 -18.73
C LEU A 76 -10.83 28.75 -18.45
N ASP A 77 -11.64 28.76 -19.50
CA ASP A 77 -13.08 28.83 -19.34
C ASP A 77 -13.63 27.53 -18.71
N ASP A 78 -14.88 27.60 -18.27
CA ASP A 78 -15.51 26.51 -17.52
C ASP A 78 -15.62 25.24 -18.36
N GLU A 79 -15.88 25.38 -19.66
CA GLU A 79 -16.07 24.25 -20.57
C GLU A 79 -14.75 23.50 -20.75
N ASP A 80 -13.66 24.22 -21.04
CA ASP A 80 -12.32 23.64 -21.20
C ASP A 80 -11.79 23.03 -19.89
N LEU A 81 -12.07 23.67 -18.76
CA LEU A 81 -11.58 23.19 -17.46
C LEU A 81 -12.36 21.96 -16.97
N ILE A 82 -13.69 21.96 -17.14
CA ILE A 82 -14.51 20.77 -16.88
C ILE A 82 -14.08 19.64 -17.80
N ALA A 83 -13.88 19.90 -19.10
CA ALA A 83 -13.41 18.90 -20.04
C ALA A 83 -12.05 18.30 -19.65
N ARG A 84 -11.12 19.10 -19.13
CA ARG A 84 -9.83 18.62 -18.60
C ARG A 84 -9.99 17.77 -17.34
N VAL A 85 -10.84 18.19 -16.39
CA VAL A 85 -11.13 17.40 -15.19
C VAL A 85 -11.77 16.07 -15.56
N ASP A 86 -12.73 16.07 -16.48
CA ASP A 86 -13.39 14.86 -16.94
C ASP A 86 -12.45 13.95 -17.74
N ALA A 87 -11.59 14.52 -18.60
CA ALA A 87 -10.59 13.75 -19.36
C ALA A 87 -9.58 13.07 -18.43
N GLY A 88 -9.03 13.80 -17.45
CA GLY A 88 -8.10 13.20 -16.49
C GLY A 88 -8.78 12.23 -15.53
N ALA A 89 -10.05 12.44 -15.16
CA ALA A 89 -10.83 11.46 -14.42
C ALA A 89 -11.06 10.17 -15.24
N ALA A 90 -11.32 10.29 -16.55
CA ALA A 90 -11.48 9.14 -17.43
C ALA A 90 -10.16 8.38 -17.63
N GLU A 91 -9.04 9.08 -17.77
CA GLU A 91 -7.70 8.49 -17.84
C GLU A 91 -7.34 7.74 -16.54
N GLU A 92 -7.56 8.36 -15.38
CA GLU A 92 -7.31 7.73 -14.07
C GLU A 92 -8.21 6.51 -13.84
N SER A 93 -9.49 6.59 -14.22
CA SER A 93 -10.41 5.45 -14.14
C SER A 93 -9.99 4.31 -15.09
N ALA A 94 -9.52 4.64 -16.31
CA ALA A 94 -8.98 3.65 -17.23
C ALA A 94 -7.71 2.99 -16.67
N ARG A 95 -6.80 3.76 -16.06
CA ARG A 95 -5.60 3.27 -15.37
C ARG A 95 -5.96 2.35 -14.20
N ALA A 96 -6.87 2.77 -13.33
CA ALA A 96 -7.36 1.98 -12.19
C ALA A 96 -8.02 0.67 -12.65
N LYS A 97 -8.78 0.69 -13.75
CA LYS A 97 -9.36 -0.52 -14.33
C LYS A 97 -8.31 -1.42 -14.99
N SER A 98 -7.31 -0.84 -15.65
CA SER A 98 -6.16 -1.61 -16.18
C SER A 98 -5.43 -2.32 -15.03
N LEU A 99 -5.15 -1.59 -13.95
CA LEU A 99 -4.56 -2.11 -12.73
C LEU A 99 -5.39 -3.27 -12.15
N GLN A 100 -6.70 -3.08 -11.98
CA GLN A 100 -7.57 -4.13 -11.46
C GLN A 100 -7.53 -5.40 -12.35
N ASN A 101 -7.53 -5.23 -13.67
CA ASN A 101 -7.45 -6.35 -14.60
C ASN A 101 -6.08 -7.05 -14.55
N ALA A 102 -4.98 -6.30 -14.47
CA ALA A 102 -3.62 -6.83 -14.41
C ALA A 102 -3.39 -7.59 -13.10
N VAL A 103 -3.81 -7.03 -11.96
CA VAL A 103 -3.79 -7.71 -10.65
C VAL A 103 -4.63 -8.99 -10.69
N GLN A 104 -5.85 -8.93 -11.24
CA GLN A 104 -6.68 -10.12 -11.35
C GLN A 104 -6.07 -11.19 -12.28
N ALA A 105 -5.45 -10.77 -13.38
CA ALA A 105 -4.75 -11.69 -14.29
C ALA A 105 -3.55 -12.35 -13.59
N ALA A 106 -2.78 -11.60 -12.80
CA ALA A 106 -1.68 -12.14 -12.00
C ALA A 106 -2.17 -13.11 -10.92
N LYS A 107 -3.27 -12.80 -10.22
CA LYS A 107 -3.93 -13.71 -9.28
C LYS A 107 -4.34 -15.02 -9.95
N ASN A 108 -4.86 -14.96 -11.18
CA ASN A 108 -5.28 -16.15 -11.94
C ASN A 108 -4.12 -17.08 -12.34
N LEU A 109 -2.88 -16.59 -12.35
CA LEU A 109 -1.69 -17.44 -12.56
C LEU A 109 -1.38 -18.33 -11.35
N GLY A 110 -2.04 -18.09 -10.21
CA GLY A 110 -1.82 -18.79 -8.96
C GLY A 110 -0.52 -18.39 -8.26
N PRO A 111 -0.34 -18.82 -7.00
CA PRO A 111 0.91 -18.63 -6.27
C PRO A 111 2.03 -19.35 -7.04
N THR A 112 2.99 -18.61 -7.55
CA THR A 112 4.30 -19.21 -7.85
C THR A 112 5.28 -18.35 -7.10
N ALA A 113 5.91 -18.95 -6.10
CA ALA A 113 7.00 -18.30 -5.41
C ALA A 113 7.99 -17.78 -6.45
N SER A 114 8.42 -16.53 -6.28
CA SER A 114 9.50 -15.95 -7.07
C SER A 114 10.67 -16.92 -7.15
N PRO A 115 11.30 -17.10 -8.32
CA PRO A 115 12.44 -18.00 -8.47
C PRO A 115 13.69 -17.48 -7.75
N THR A 116 13.64 -16.27 -7.18
CA THR A 116 14.75 -15.62 -6.49
C THR A 116 15.17 -16.38 -5.24
N GLU A 117 16.44 -16.78 -5.19
CA GLU A 117 17.01 -17.52 -4.07
C GLU A 117 17.20 -16.62 -2.84
N PRO A 118 17.06 -17.16 -1.61
CA PRO A 118 17.40 -16.44 -0.39
C PRO A 118 18.85 -15.95 -0.39
N SER A 119 19.06 -14.74 0.12
CA SER A 119 20.37 -14.11 0.25
C SER A 119 20.53 -13.43 1.62
N SER A 120 20.93 -12.15 1.69
CA SER A 120 21.14 -11.42 2.94
C SER A 120 20.23 -10.20 3.01
N VAL A 121 19.47 -10.08 4.10
CA VAL A 121 18.60 -8.92 4.35
C VAL A 121 19.43 -7.64 4.41
N ALA A 122 20.55 -7.61 5.13
CA ALA A 122 21.42 -6.43 5.16
C ALA A 122 21.89 -5.98 3.77
N VAL A 123 22.29 -6.93 2.91
CA VAL A 123 22.74 -6.61 1.55
C VAL A 123 21.61 -5.99 0.73
N GLN A 124 20.41 -6.59 0.75
CA GLN A 124 19.30 -6.07 -0.05
C GLN A 124 18.78 -4.74 0.50
N LEU A 125 18.74 -4.55 1.82
CA LEU A 125 18.42 -3.25 2.41
C LEU A 125 19.44 -2.17 2.04
N ASP A 126 20.72 -2.51 1.91
CA ASP A 126 21.74 -1.56 1.47
C ASP A 126 21.58 -1.19 -0.01
N ARG A 127 21.24 -2.17 -0.86
CA ARG A 127 20.87 -1.91 -2.26
C ARG A 127 19.69 -0.97 -2.38
N LEU A 128 18.62 -1.22 -1.61
CA LEU A 128 17.45 -0.34 -1.57
C LEU A 128 17.86 1.08 -1.16
N ARG A 129 18.67 1.24 -0.11
CA ARG A 129 19.18 2.57 0.29
C ARG A 129 19.98 3.25 -0.83
N HIS A 130 20.78 2.49 -1.56
CA HIS A 130 21.58 3.01 -2.67
C HIS A 130 20.69 3.47 -3.84
N ALA A 131 19.74 2.63 -4.26
CA ALA A 131 18.80 2.93 -5.34
C ALA A 131 17.93 4.17 -5.02
N LEU A 132 17.58 4.35 -3.75
CA LEU A 132 16.66 5.38 -3.28
C LEU A 132 17.34 6.69 -2.83
N GLY A 133 18.66 6.72 -2.66
CA GLY A 133 19.37 7.91 -2.19
C GLY A 133 18.82 8.46 -0.86
N SER A 134 18.47 9.75 -0.81
CA SER A 134 18.03 10.41 0.43
C SER A 134 16.70 9.91 0.98
N ILE A 135 15.79 9.39 0.13
CA ILE A 135 14.48 8.86 0.58
C ILE A 135 14.59 7.44 1.16
N GLY A 136 15.72 6.76 0.93
CA GLY A 136 16.03 5.45 1.51
C GLY A 136 16.53 5.49 2.96
N ALA A 137 16.78 6.67 3.53
CA ALA A 137 17.31 6.79 4.88
C ALA A 137 16.32 6.24 5.94
N PRO A 138 16.79 5.42 6.90
CA PRO A 138 15.92 4.87 7.94
C PRO A 138 15.47 5.96 8.91
N VAL A 139 14.18 5.97 9.26
CA VAL A 139 13.61 7.00 10.15
C VAL A 139 13.65 6.58 11.62
N ASN A 140 13.72 5.28 11.92
CA ASN A 140 13.85 4.77 13.28
C ASN A 140 14.53 3.39 13.25
N ARG A 141 15.68 3.21 13.92
CA ARG A 141 16.30 1.89 14.09
C ARG A 141 15.53 1.09 15.13
N GLY A 142 15.33 -0.22 14.89
CA GLY A 142 14.65 -1.09 15.85
C GLY A 142 15.44 -1.23 17.14
N GLU A 143 14.78 -1.13 18.30
CA GLU A 143 15.42 -1.38 19.59
C GLU A 143 15.53 -2.90 19.82
N THR A 144 16.75 -3.43 19.88
CA THR A 144 17.05 -4.88 20.02
C THR A 144 16.32 -5.55 21.19
N VAL A 145 16.13 -4.83 22.31
CA VAL A 145 15.44 -5.34 23.51
C VAL A 145 13.94 -5.55 23.28
N ALA A 146 13.31 -4.75 22.41
CA ALA A 146 11.91 -4.93 22.08
C ALA A 146 11.70 -6.16 21.18
N ILE A 147 12.66 -6.45 20.29
CA ILE A 147 12.62 -7.63 19.41
C ILE A 147 12.67 -8.91 20.26
N GLU A 148 13.57 -8.98 21.24
CA GLU A 148 13.64 -10.13 22.14
C GLU A 148 12.35 -10.34 22.94
N LYS A 149 11.72 -9.26 23.42
CA LYS A 149 10.43 -9.35 24.12
C LYS A 149 9.29 -9.84 23.22
N ALA A 150 9.23 -9.35 21.98
CA ALA A 150 8.24 -9.79 21.00
C ALA A 150 8.42 -11.28 20.64
N ARG A 151 9.67 -11.74 20.49
CA ARG A 151 9.99 -13.16 20.27
C ARG A 151 9.57 -14.04 21.45
N LEU A 152 9.77 -13.56 22.68
CA LEU A 152 9.54 -14.36 23.89
C LEU A 152 8.06 -14.63 24.19
N VAL A 153 7.14 -13.88 23.59
CA VAL A 153 5.69 -14.07 23.75
C VAL A 153 5.05 -14.76 22.56
N ASP A 154 5.80 -14.96 21.47
CA ASP A 154 5.31 -15.66 20.30
C ASP A 154 5.49 -17.17 20.45
N ALA A 155 4.48 -17.94 20.06
CA ALA A 155 4.56 -19.41 20.11
C ALA A 155 5.46 -19.98 19.00
N TYR A 156 5.82 -19.14 18.02
CA TYR A 156 6.56 -19.53 16.83
C TYR A 156 8.03 -19.12 16.91
N THR A 157 8.90 -19.92 16.27
CA THR A 157 10.30 -19.55 16.10
C THR A 157 10.41 -18.50 15.01
N TRP A 158 11.11 -17.40 15.28
CA TRP A 158 11.34 -16.37 14.27
C TRP A 158 12.63 -16.67 13.49
N PRO A 159 12.62 -16.62 12.14
CA PRO A 159 13.81 -16.80 11.34
C PRO A 159 14.77 -15.62 11.51
N ASP A 160 16.07 -15.87 11.29
CA ASP A 160 17.12 -14.86 11.42
C ASP A 160 16.88 -13.64 10.53
N GLU A 161 16.35 -13.86 9.32
CA GLU A 161 16.00 -12.77 8.39
C GLU A 161 14.94 -11.82 8.96
N LEU A 162 13.93 -12.32 9.67
CA LEU A 162 12.87 -11.47 10.24
C LEU A 162 13.44 -10.58 11.34
N ILE A 163 14.35 -11.11 12.14
CA ILE A 163 15.02 -10.38 13.22
C ILE A 163 15.92 -9.30 12.64
N GLU A 164 16.72 -9.66 11.63
CA GLU A 164 17.60 -8.72 10.93
C GLU A 164 16.80 -7.59 10.26
N PHE A 165 15.70 -7.94 9.59
CA PHE A 165 14.79 -6.99 8.94
C PHE A 165 14.20 -5.99 9.94
N LEU A 166 13.60 -6.48 11.04
CA LEU A 166 12.97 -5.62 12.04
C LEU A 166 13.99 -4.79 12.83
N ALA A 167 15.21 -5.28 13.00
CA ALA A 167 16.31 -4.54 13.62
C ALA A 167 16.82 -3.39 12.74
N ALA A 168 16.81 -3.55 11.42
CA ALA A 168 17.27 -2.53 10.49
C ALA A 168 16.42 -1.24 10.52
N GLY A 169 15.18 -1.34 10.99
CA GLY A 169 14.24 -0.23 11.07
C GLY A 169 13.54 0.06 9.74
N LYS A 170 12.63 1.04 9.74
CA LYS A 170 11.85 1.37 8.55
C LYS A 170 12.46 2.52 7.72
N PRO A 171 12.45 2.42 6.38
CA PRO A 171 12.76 3.53 5.48
C PRO A 171 11.70 4.64 5.59
N ALA A 172 12.06 5.85 5.18
CA ALA A 172 11.13 6.99 5.16
C ALA A 172 10.04 6.85 4.10
N ALA A 173 10.37 6.25 2.95
CA ALA A 173 9.49 6.12 1.80
C ALA A 173 8.58 4.88 1.87
N ARG A 174 7.42 4.96 1.19
CA ARG A 174 6.54 3.82 0.91
C ARG A 174 7.20 2.96 -0.16
N LEU A 175 7.90 1.90 0.26
CA LEU A 175 8.71 1.11 -0.66
C LEU A 175 7.99 -0.01 -1.37
N THR A 176 6.81 -0.44 -0.93
CA THR A 176 6.10 -1.53 -1.61
C THR A 176 4.79 -1.00 -2.18
N PRO A 177 4.26 -1.62 -3.25
CA PRO A 177 2.92 -1.30 -3.74
C PRO A 177 1.87 -1.51 -2.63
N TYR A 178 2.11 -2.48 -1.75
CA TYR A 178 1.25 -2.83 -0.61
C TYR A 178 1.34 -1.85 0.56
N GLY A 179 2.33 -0.96 0.63
CA GLY A 179 2.46 -0.03 1.76
C GLY A 179 3.89 0.27 2.19
N GLY A 180 4.01 0.83 3.39
CA GLY A 180 5.31 1.08 4.01
C GLY A 180 5.84 -0.20 4.66
N LEU A 181 7.16 -0.41 4.61
CA LEU A 181 7.80 -1.45 5.43
C LEU A 181 7.65 -1.10 6.92
N TYR A 182 7.41 -2.10 7.74
CA TYR A 182 7.17 -1.93 9.17
C TYR A 182 8.46 -1.95 9.98
N ALA A 183 8.54 -1.06 10.97
CA ALA A 183 9.41 -1.29 12.11
C ALA A 183 8.73 -2.26 13.08
N LEU A 184 9.47 -2.79 14.06
CA LEU A 184 8.91 -3.74 15.04
C LEU A 184 7.59 -3.27 15.68
N GLY A 185 7.52 -2.02 16.12
CA GLY A 185 6.31 -1.49 16.76
C GLY A 185 5.10 -1.49 15.82
N ASP A 186 5.32 -1.17 14.54
CA ASP A 186 4.27 -1.19 13.52
C ASP A 186 3.82 -2.64 13.24
N ALA A 187 4.77 -3.59 13.15
CA ALA A 187 4.48 -5.01 12.94
C ALA A 187 3.68 -5.63 14.10
N VAL A 188 4.04 -5.31 15.35
CA VAL A 188 3.31 -5.78 16.54
C VAL A 188 1.89 -5.20 16.55
N THR A 189 1.75 -3.88 16.35
CA THR A 189 0.45 -3.21 16.33
C THR A 189 -0.46 -3.78 15.24
N ALA A 190 0.08 -3.95 14.03
CA ALA A 190 -0.66 -4.52 12.91
C ALA A 190 -1.07 -5.98 13.17
N ARG A 191 -0.18 -6.80 13.76
CA ARG A 191 -0.50 -8.21 14.09
C ARG A 191 -1.62 -8.29 15.13
N GLU A 192 -1.55 -7.49 16.20
CA GLU A 192 -2.60 -7.43 17.23
C GLU A 192 -3.95 -7.04 16.61
N TYR A 193 -3.97 -5.98 15.79
CA TYR A 193 -5.17 -5.54 15.08
C TYR A 193 -5.77 -6.63 14.19
N LEU A 194 -4.95 -7.33 13.41
CA LEU A 194 -5.40 -8.37 12.49
C LEU A 194 -5.95 -9.61 13.22
N ILE A 195 -5.32 -10.00 14.34
CA ILE A 195 -5.82 -11.05 15.22
C ILE A 195 -7.16 -10.66 15.85
N GLU A 196 -7.27 -9.44 16.37
CA GLU A 196 -8.51 -8.94 16.98
C GLU A 196 -9.64 -8.88 15.94
N SER A 197 -9.37 -8.34 14.74
CA SER A 197 -10.32 -8.26 13.64
C SER A 197 -10.83 -9.65 13.26
N ARG A 198 -9.94 -10.63 13.10
CA ARG A 198 -10.32 -12.02 12.81
C ARG A 198 -11.17 -12.62 13.93
N ASP A 199 -10.77 -12.46 15.20
CA ASP A 199 -11.49 -13.04 16.33
C ASP A 199 -12.87 -12.40 16.50
N TYR A 200 -13.00 -11.12 16.21
CA TYR A 200 -14.29 -10.45 16.11
C TYR A 200 -15.18 -11.06 15.02
N LEU A 201 -14.66 -11.23 13.80
CA LEU A 201 -15.39 -11.89 12.70
C LEU A 201 -15.84 -13.31 13.09
N ARG A 202 -14.93 -14.10 13.66
CA ARG A 202 -15.19 -15.50 14.03
C ARG A 202 -16.20 -15.64 15.17
N THR A 203 -16.11 -14.82 16.20
CA THR A 203 -16.88 -15.02 17.45
C THR A 203 -18.15 -14.18 17.54
N GLN A 204 -18.15 -12.98 16.96
CA GLN A 204 -19.28 -12.05 17.07
C GLN A 204 -20.19 -12.08 15.84
N LEU A 205 -19.61 -12.32 14.65
CA LEU A 205 -20.35 -12.32 13.38
C LEU A 205 -20.59 -13.72 12.79
N ASP A 206 -20.12 -14.78 13.46
CA ASP A 206 -20.29 -16.18 13.05
C ASP A 206 -19.96 -16.39 11.56
N TYR A 207 -18.79 -15.87 11.14
CA TYR A 207 -18.36 -15.89 9.75
C TYR A 207 -17.98 -17.34 9.33
N PRO A 208 -18.79 -18.03 8.50
CA PRO A 208 -18.62 -19.46 8.23
C PRO A 208 -17.34 -19.80 7.48
N GLU A 209 -16.76 -18.83 6.76
CA GLU A 209 -15.47 -18.97 6.09
C GLU A 209 -14.36 -19.28 7.10
N LEU A 210 -14.48 -18.87 8.36
CA LEU A 210 -13.49 -19.12 9.41
C LEU A 210 -13.65 -20.49 10.11
N GLU A 211 -14.60 -21.33 9.70
CA GLU A 211 -14.81 -22.68 10.28
C GLU A 211 -13.55 -23.57 10.18
N HIS A 212 -12.74 -23.37 9.14
CA HIS A 212 -11.54 -24.16 8.86
C HIS A 212 -10.27 -23.61 9.54
N PHE A 213 -10.39 -22.59 10.41
CA PHE A 213 -9.26 -21.91 11.02
C PHE A 213 -8.26 -22.86 11.71
N ALA A 214 -8.77 -23.84 12.47
CA ALA A 214 -7.92 -24.81 13.15
C ALA A 214 -7.13 -25.70 12.17
N GLN A 215 -7.74 -26.05 11.04
CA GLN A 215 -7.07 -26.80 9.98
C GLN A 215 -5.95 -25.95 9.37
N TRP A 216 -6.25 -24.73 8.91
CA TRP A 216 -5.24 -23.85 8.30
C TRP A 216 -4.07 -23.54 9.22
N SER A 217 -4.33 -23.38 10.52
CA SER A 217 -3.30 -23.16 11.53
C SER A 217 -2.35 -24.35 11.70
N SER A 218 -2.79 -25.56 11.34
CA SER A 218 -2.00 -26.80 11.41
C SER A 218 -1.33 -27.19 10.09
N GLU A 219 -1.73 -26.59 8.97
CA GLU A 219 -1.09 -26.80 7.67
C GLU A 219 0.32 -26.20 7.67
N PRO A 220 1.27 -26.77 6.90
CA PRO A 220 2.64 -26.27 6.87
C PRO A 220 2.73 -24.86 6.28
N ALA A 221 3.80 -24.14 6.61
CA ALA A 221 4.09 -22.81 6.07
C ALA A 221 4.02 -22.80 4.54
N GLY A 222 3.49 -21.70 3.99
CA GLY A 222 3.21 -21.54 2.57
C GLY A 222 1.90 -22.20 2.10
N SER A 223 1.22 -22.97 2.95
CA SER A 223 -0.11 -23.49 2.60
C SER A 223 -1.14 -22.35 2.51
N PRO A 224 -2.02 -22.35 1.49
CA PRO A 224 -3.07 -21.33 1.36
C PRO A 224 -4.02 -21.29 2.57
N THR A 225 -4.59 -20.11 2.84
CA THR A 225 -5.59 -19.92 3.91
C THR A 225 -6.53 -18.77 3.56
N SER A 226 -7.75 -18.78 4.10
CA SER A 226 -8.71 -17.67 3.99
C SER A 226 -8.87 -16.90 5.31
N ALA A 227 -7.85 -16.94 6.18
CA ALA A 227 -7.80 -16.16 7.40
C ALA A 227 -6.38 -15.67 7.73
N PHE A 228 -6.30 -14.60 8.51
CA PHE A 228 -5.05 -14.24 9.17
C PHE A 228 -4.73 -15.24 10.29
N LEU A 229 -3.57 -15.90 10.25
CA LEU A 229 -3.20 -16.93 11.24
C LEU A 229 -2.30 -16.36 12.33
N ASP A 230 -2.30 -16.99 13.51
CA ASP A 230 -1.40 -16.58 14.59
C ASP A 230 0.07 -16.69 14.16
N GLY A 231 0.42 -17.66 13.31
CA GLY A 231 1.76 -17.80 12.74
C GLY A 231 2.19 -16.70 11.77
N PHE A 232 1.33 -15.72 11.44
CA PHE A 232 1.69 -14.65 10.50
C PHE A 232 2.22 -13.41 11.22
N VAL A 233 3.29 -12.83 10.66
CA VAL A 233 3.86 -11.54 11.09
C VAL A 233 3.82 -10.55 9.92
N PRO A 234 3.08 -9.45 10.00
CA PRO A 234 3.06 -8.44 8.95
C PRO A 234 4.36 -7.63 8.97
N ILE A 235 4.96 -7.45 7.80
CA ILE A 235 6.23 -6.72 7.59
C ILE A 235 6.08 -5.50 6.68
N ALA A 236 4.96 -5.39 5.99
CA ALA A 236 4.54 -4.19 5.28
C ALA A 236 3.02 -4.20 5.10
N GLY A 237 2.43 -3.05 4.75
CA GLY A 237 1.02 -3.01 4.40
C GLY A 237 0.36 -1.66 4.58
N ASP A 238 -0.86 -1.56 4.07
CA ASP A 238 -1.87 -0.57 4.41
C ASP A 238 -3.16 -1.28 4.86
N ASP A 239 -4.18 -0.52 5.29
CA ASP A 239 -5.38 -1.07 5.94
C ASP A 239 -6.13 -2.17 5.13
N SER A 240 -5.80 -2.34 3.85
CA SER A 240 -6.38 -3.31 2.91
C SER A 240 -5.51 -4.53 2.62
N GLU A 241 -4.19 -4.37 2.47
CA GLU A 241 -3.29 -5.44 2.05
C GLU A 241 -2.01 -5.43 2.87
N TYR A 242 -1.57 -6.61 3.28
CA TYR A 242 -0.43 -6.79 4.16
C TYR A 242 0.54 -7.78 3.56
N VAL A 243 1.82 -7.43 3.54
CA VAL A 243 2.91 -8.37 3.29
C VAL A 243 3.20 -9.07 4.62
N ILE A 244 3.09 -10.40 4.63
CA ILE A 244 3.24 -11.22 5.83
C ILE A 244 4.39 -12.21 5.69
N VAL A 245 5.01 -12.53 6.81
CA VAL A 245 5.95 -13.64 6.96
C VAL A 245 5.21 -14.79 7.64
N ASP A 246 5.29 -15.98 7.07
CA ASP A 246 4.68 -17.19 7.60
C ASP A 246 5.64 -17.95 8.52
N LEU A 247 5.34 -17.98 9.82
CA LEU A 247 6.14 -18.65 10.85
C LEU A 247 5.65 -20.06 11.20
N ARG A 248 4.65 -20.60 10.50
CA ARG A 248 4.23 -21.99 10.71
C ARG A 248 5.38 -22.96 10.41
N ASP A 249 5.28 -24.17 10.91
CA ASP A 249 6.30 -25.19 10.65
C ASP A 249 6.26 -25.66 9.18
N GLY A 250 7.39 -26.10 8.63
CA GLY A 250 7.48 -26.68 7.28
C GLY A 250 8.67 -26.16 6.48
N ASP A 251 8.86 -26.68 5.28
CA ASP A 251 10.02 -26.36 4.41
C ASP A 251 10.04 -24.90 3.95
N LEU A 252 8.90 -24.21 4.00
CA LEU A 252 8.74 -22.80 3.65
C LEU A 252 8.58 -21.90 4.87
N HIS A 253 9.04 -22.34 6.05
CA HIS A 253 9.08 -21.50 7.25
C HIS A 253 9.87 -20.21 6.99
N GLY A 254 9.25 -19.06 7.23
CA GLY A 254 9.81 -17.73 6.94
C GLY A 254 9.54 -17.22 5.52
N CYS A 255 8.73 -17.92 4.71
CA CYS A 255 8.31 -17.43 3.41
C CYS A 255 7.44 -16.18 3.54
N VAL A 256 7.35 -15.41 2.45
CA VAL A 256 6.59 -14.16 2.39
C VAL A 256 5.39 -14.31 1.48
N GLY A 257 4.23 -13.89 1.95
CA GLY A 257 2.98 -13.84 1.18
C GLY A 257 2.31 -12.48 1.26
N VAL A 258 1.26 -12.29 0.46
CA VAL A 258 0.37 -11.14 0.54
C VAL A 258 -0.96 -11.61 1.13
N TYR A 259 -1.34 -11.02 2.25
CA TYR A 259 -2.63 -11.19 2.90
C TYR A 259 -3.56 -10.04 2.52
N GLN A 260 -4.72 -10.37 1.97
CA GLN A 260 -5.78 -9.40 1.73
C GLN A 260 -6.77 -9.43 2.88
N ARG A 261 -7.24 -8.27 3.34
CA ARG A 261 -8.20 -8.18 4.45
C ARG A 261 -9.50 -8.95 4.20
N GLU A 262 -9.86 -9.20 2.95
CA GLU A 262 -11.00 -10.03 2.55
C GLU A 262 -10.83 -11.52 2.88
N GLY A 263 -9.64 -11.93 3.34
CA GLY A 263 -9.40 -13.21 3.97
C GLY A 263 -8.27 -14.02 3.33
N ASP A 264 -7.96 -13.81 2.06
CA ASP A 264 -7.16 -14.79 1.32
C ASP A 264 -5.64 -14.55 1.37
N VAL A 265 -4.91 -15.64 1.67
CA VAL A 265 -3.50 -15.85 1.34
C VAL A 265 -3.44 -17.02 0.36
N SER A 266 -3.13 -16.75 -0.90
CA SER A 266 -3.07 -17.80 -1.93
C SER A 266 -1.85 -18.71 -1.81
N GLY A 267 -0.87 -18.37 -0.99
CA GLY A 267 0.41 -19.07 -0.84
C GLY A 267 1.59 -18.08 -0.81
N PRO A 268 2.84 -18.57 -0.80
CA PRO A 268 4.00 -17.70 -0.77
C PRO A 268 4.22 -17.03 -2.13
N THR A 269 4.40 -15.71 -2.10
CA THR A 269 4.89 -14.93 -3.24
C THR A 269 6.41 -14.98 -3.31
N TRP A 270 7.10 -15.03 -2.16
CA TRP A 270 8.55 -15.21 -2.09
C TRP A 270 8.93 -16.29 -1.07
N VAL A 271 10.03 -16.98 -1.35
CA VAL A 271 10.54 -18.05 -0.46
C VAL A 271 11.19 -17.53 0.82
N SER A 272 11.54 -16.24 0.89
CA SER A 272 12.19 -15.59 2.04
C SER A 272 12.04 -14.07 1.99
N ILE A 273 12.39 -13.37 3.07
CA ILE A 273 12.38 -11.90 3.14
C ILE A 273 13.47 -11.33 2.24
N SER A 274 14.67 -11.92 2.27
CA SER A 274 15.77 -11.49 1.42
C SER A 274 15.48 -11.67 -0.08
N ALA A 275 14.75 -12.71 -0.48
CA ALA A 275 14.28 -12.87 -1.86
C ALA A 275 13.30 -11.76 -2.27
N MET A 276 12.32 -11.43 -1.42
CA MET A 276 11.41 -10.30 -1.66
C MET A 276 12.16 -8.97 -1.79
N LEU A 277 13.11 -8.70 -0.90
CA LEU A 277 13.91 -7.48 -0.95
C LEU A 277 14.82 -7.41 -2.16
N SER A 278 15.32 -8.56 -2.64
CA SER A 278 16.10 -8.63 -3.88
C SER A 278 15.25 -8.26 -5.08
N ASP A 279 14.07 -8.86 -5.23
CA ASP A 279 13.13 -8.52 -6.31
C ASP A 279 12.73 -7.04 -6.26
N LEU A 280 12.53 -6.51 -5.04
CA LEU A 280 12.22 -5.11 -4.84
C LEU A 280 13.37 -4.19 -5.28
N ALA A 281 14.61 -4.54 -4.92
CA ALA A 281 15.79 -3.78 -5.33
C ALA A 281 15.99 -3.86 -6.85
N ASP A 282 15.88 -5.05 -7.44
CA ASP A 282 15.99 -5.25 -8.88
C ASP A 282 14.95 -4.42 -9.63
N SER A 283 13.70 -4.41 -9.16
CA SER A 283 12.63 -3.59 -9.72
C SER A 283 12.94 -2.08 -9.65
N LEU A 284 13.37 -1.58 -8.49
CA LEU A 284 13.72 -0.16 -8.33
C LEU A 284 14.95 0.27 -9.13
N GLU A 285 15.92 -0.64 -9.33
CA GLU A 285 17.14 -0.37 -10.09
C GLU A 285 16.91 -0.42 -11.62
N SER A 286 16.03 -1.30 -12.10
CA SER A 286 15.81 -1.56 -13.52
C SER A 286 14.55 -0.89 -14.09
N GLY A 287 13.58 -0.53 -13.24
CA GLY A 287 12.23 -0.15 -13.66
C GLY A 287 11.37 -1.33 -14.11
N GLU A 288 11.79 -2.58 -13.89
CA GLU A 288 11.01 -3.77 -14.20
C GLU A 288 9.94 -4.06 -13.12
N ALA A 289 8.97 -4.92 -13.45
CA ALA A 289 7.84 -5.19 -12.57
C ALA A 289 8.23 -5.98 -11.32
N PHE A 290 7.89 -5.45 -10.15
CA PHE A 290 7.86 -6.14 -8.86
C PHE A 290 6.56 -6.94 -8.71
N ASP A 291 6.66 -8.16 -8.17
CA ASP A 291 5.51 -9.07 -8.01
C ASP A 291 4.65 -9.17 -9.28
N ARG A 292 5.33 -9.30 -10.43
CA ARG A 292 4.80 -9.48 -11.79
C ARG A 292 4.04 -8.30 -12.40
N VAL A 293 3.51 -7.39 -11.60
CA VAL A 293 2.56 -6.36 -12.07
C VAL A 293 3.04 -4.95 -11.75
N TRP A 294 3.76 -4.75 -10.65
CA TRP A 294 4.00 -3.41 -10.12
C TRP A 294 5.27 -2.79 -10.68
N ILE A 295 5.12 -1.80 -11.55
CA ILE A 295 6.21 -1.02 -12.12
C ILE A 295 6.50 0.17 -11.20
N PRO A 296 7.75 0.37 -10.75
CA PRO A 296 8.09 1.49 -9.91
C PRO A 296 8.32 2.76 -10.73
N GLU A 297 7.80 3.87 -10.22
CA GLU A 297 8.18 5.22 -10.64
C GLU A 297 8.89 5.91 -9.47
N VAL A 298 10.18 6.18 -9.63
CA VAL A 298 11.01 6.80 -8.59
C VAL A 298 11.12 8.30 -8.83
N SER A 299 10.72 9.09 -7.84
CA SER A 299 10.88 10.55 -7.81
C SER A 299 11.84 10.98 -6.70
N GLU A 300 12.22 12.27 -6.67
CA GLU A 300 13.13 12.80 -5.63
C GLU A 300 12.57 12.68 -4.20
N SER A 301 11.25 12.55 -4.05
CA SER A 301 10.56 12.58 -2.74
C SER A 301 9.81 11.29 -2.39
N ASN A 302 9.52 10.41 -3.36
CA ASN A 302 8.71 9.22 -3.13
C ASN A 302 8.88 8.16 -4.23
N VAL A 303 8.48 6.93 -3.92
CA VAL A 303 8.24 5.87 -4.91
C VAL A 303 6.74 5.74 -5.13
N THR A 304 6.29 5.80 -6.38
CA THR A 304 4.94 5.44 -6.80
C THR A 304 4.97 4.12 -7.55
N TRP A 305 3.84 3.41 -7.55
CA TRP A 305 3.73 2.07 -8.13
C TRP A 305 2.55 2.05 -9.08
N ASP A 306 2.79 1.51 -10.27
CA ASP A 306 1.80 1.37 -11.33
C ASP A 306 1.67 -0.06 -11.80
N ALA A 307 0.54 -0.37 -12.42
CA ALA A 307 0.46 -1.54 -13.29
C ALA A 307 0.63 -1.12 -14.75
N PRO A 308 1.10 -2.03 -15.61
CA PRO A 308 1.14 -1.82 -17.06
C PRO A 308 -0.22 -1.53 -17.70
#